data_AF-A0A534VN48-F1
#
_entry.id   AF-A0A534VN48-F1
#
_cell.length_a   1.000
_cell.length_b   1.000
_cell.length_c   1.000
_cell.angle_alpha   90.00
_cell.angle_beta   90.00
_cell.angle_gamma   90.00
#
_symmetry.space_group_name_H-M   'P 1'
#
loop_
_entity.id
_entity.type
_entity.pdbx_description
1 polymer ?
#
loop_
_entity_poly.entity_id
_entity_poly.type
_entity_poly.pdbx_seq_one_letter_code
_entity_poly.pdbx_strand_id
1 'polypeptide(L)'
;MSPSKIVLFACVIPVAALSVMLVAPFDVASRHIEKAEKSPRLSRFDRLIRQNALRMIEDGRRIFRFDTFGDEAFWGDTLKLHQAVEGENHGGVGPGLTPTMALAAGLKVDADALPGNVRAGLKHGSVNLDDPGTTLELLQLKAVVGLTGFFNPDGNLVEYLKSLPSEEEASS
;
A
#
# COMPACT_ATOMS: atom_id res chain seq x y z
N MET A 1 15.82 78.00 -62.10
CA MET A 1 14.66 77.89 -63.01
C MET A 1 13.39 77.95 -62.15
N SER A 2 12.57 78.96 -62.38
CA SER A 2 11.39 79.40 -61.61
C SER A 2 10.13 78.54 -61.94
N PRO A 3 8.92 78.84 -61.42
CA PRO A 3 8.40 78.70 -60.06
C PRO A 3 7.12 77.81 -60.09
N SER A 4 6.43 77.62 -58.96
CA SER A 4 4.96 77.49 -59.01
C SER A 4 4.33 78.04 -57.74
N LYS A 5 3.27 78.80 -57.98
CA LYS A 5 2.80 79.94 -57.19
C LYS A 5 1.74 79.50 -56.19
N ILE A 6 1.79 80.14 -55.04
CA ILE A 6 0.80 80.16 -53.96
C ILE A 6 -0.50 80.78 -54.49
N VAL A 7 -1.64 80.16 -54.18
CA VAL A 7 -2.94 80.86 -54.14
C VAL A 7 -3.59 80.58 -52.79
N LEU A 8 -3.57 81.59 -51.94
CA LEU A 8 -4.35 81.72 -50.72
C LEU A 8 -5.78 82.10 -51.08
N PHE A 9 -6.77 81.41 -50.53
CA PHE A 9 -8.09 81.98 -50.26
C PHE A 9 -8.44 81.69 -48.79
N ALA A 10 -8.45 82.76 -48.00
CA ALA A 10 -8.92 82.77 -46.63
C ALA A 10 -10.33 83.38 -46.61
N CYS A 11 -11.31 82.70 -46.00
CA CYS A 11 -12.43 83.37 -45.34
C CYS A 11 -13.30 82.40 -44.50
N VAL A 12 -13.41 82.74 -43.20
CA VAL A 12 -14.51 82.50 -42.24
C VAL A 12 -14.68 81.11 -41.60
N ILE A 13 -14.41 81.10 -40.28
CA ILE A 13 -14.71 80.08 -39.27
C ILE A 13 -16.16 80.27 -38.76
N PRO A 14 -16.85 79.21 -38.28
CA PRO A 14 -17.57 79.38 -37.02
C PRO A 14 -17.12 78.38 -35.95
N VAL A 15 -16.72 78.97 -34.83
CA VAL A 15 -16.40 78.39 -33.53
C VAL A 15 -17.73 78.00 -32.89
N ALA A 16 -18.08 76.71 -32.90
CA ALA A 16 -19.19 76.18 -32.09
C ALA A 16 -19.18 74.64 -32.04
N ALA A 17 -18.21 74.02 -31.37
CA ALA A 17 -18.33 72.62 -30.93
C ALA A 17 -17.51 72.31 -29.66
N LEU A 18 -17.20 73.32 -28.86
CA LEU A 18 -16.62 73.16 -27.53
C LEU A 18 -17.71 73.45 -26.48
N SER A 19 -18.47 72.43 -26.09
CA SER A 19 -19.09 72.32 -24.75
C SER A 19 -20.08 71.15 -24.67
N VAL A 20 -19.59 69.94 -24.42
CA VAL A 20 -20.25 69.05 -23.44
C VAL A 20 -19.15 68.47 -22.56
N MET A 21 -19.23 68.88 -21.30
CA MET A 21 -18.38 68.54 -20.16
C MET A 21 -19.13 67.48 -19.31
N LEU A 22 -18.37 66.81 -18.40
CA LEU A 22 -18.74 65.82 -17.36
C LEU A 22 -18.82 64.36 -17.85
N VAL A 23 -18.00 63.41 -17.37
CA VAL A 23 -17.65 63.08 -15.98
C VAL A 23 -16.21 62.53 -15.84
N ALA A 24 -15.41 63.21 -15.03
CA ALA A 24 -14.43 62.80 -14.00
C ALA A 24 -13.50 61.54 -14.12
N PRO A 25 -12.34 61.58 -13.42
CA PRO A 25 -11.07 60.90 -13.75
C PRO A 25 -10.84 59.60 -12.93
N PHE A 26 -9.58 59.11 -12.89
CA PHE A 26 -9.10 57.94 -12.12
C PHE A 26 -9.44 56.56 -12.72
N ASP A 27 -8.45 55.90 -13.33
CA ASP A 27 -7.87 54.62 -12.87
C ASP A 27 -6.85 54.07 -13.90
N VAL A 28 -5.83 54.88 -14.25
CA VAL A 28 -4.62 54.37 -14.96
C VAL A 28 -3.63 53.86 -13.92
N ALA A 29 -4.09 52.97 -13.03
CA ALA A 29 -3.22 52.37 -12.01
C ALA A 29 -3.62 50.95 -11.56
N SER A 30 -4.80 50.41 -11.88
CA SER A 30 -5.26 49.18 -11.21
C SER A 30 -5.58 47.97 -12.10
N ARG A 31 -5.17 47.90 -13.37
CA ARG A 31 -5.55 46.78 -14.27
C ARG A 31 -4.62 45.57 -14.33
N HIS A 32 -3.64 45.45 -13.43
CA HIS A 32 -2.76 44.27 -13.40
C HIS A 32 -2.62 43.60 -12.03
N ILE A 33 -3.66 43.66 -11.19
CA ILE A 33 -3.80 42.72 -10.07
C ILE A 33 -5.18 42.06 -10.18
N GLU A 34 -5.37 41.26 -11.23
CA GLU A 34 -6.50 40.33 -11.31
C GLU A 34 -6.09 39.07 -12.09
N LYS A 35 -4.99 38.45 -11.63
CA LYS A 35 -4.68 37.06 -11.96
C LYS A 35 -4.63 36.22 -10.68
N ALA A 36 -5.58 36.49 -9.78
CA ALA A 36 -5.96 35.51 -8.78
C ALA A 36 -6.90 34.49 -9.44
N GLU A 37 -6.60 33.22 -9.20
CA GLU A 37 -7.48 32.05 -9.34
C GLU A 37 -7.89 31.58 -10.74
N LYS A 38 -7.04 30.71 -11.29
CA LYS A 38 -7.55 29.41 -11.74
C LYS A 38 -6.54 28.34 -11.35
N SER A 39 -6.65 27.83 -10.13
CA SER A 39 -6.14 26.49 -9.84
C SER A 39 -6.68 25.56 -10.93
N PRO A 40 -5.82 24.83 -11.68
CA PRO A 40 -6.30 23.98 -12.74
C PRO A 40 -7.22 22.95 -12.09
N ARG A 41 -8.51 23.00 -12.43
CA ARG A 41 -9.44 21.94 -12.07
C ARG A 41 -8.86 20.69 -12.72
N LEU A 42 -8.38 19.76 -11.90
CA LEU A 42 -7.86 18.47 -12.36
C LEU A 42 -8.81 17.93 -13.42
N SER A 43 -8.28 17.59 -14.60
CA SER A 43 -9.11 17.00 -15.66
C SER A 43 -9.73 15.70 -15.15
N ARG A 44 -10.80 15.23 -15.79
CA ARG A 44 -11.39 13.92 -15.45
C ARG A 44 -10.33 12.81 -15.53
N PHE A 45 -9.42 12.89 -16.48
CA PHE A 45 -8.31 11.96 -16.63
C PHE A 45 -7.30 12.07 -15.48
N ASP A 46 -6.96 13.28 -15.03
CA ASP A 46 -6.02 13.46 -13.91
C ASP A 46 -6.57 12.86 -12.61
N ARG A 47 -7.89 12.96 -12.39
CA ARG A 47 -8.55 12.31 -11.24
C ARG A 47 -8.50 10.78 -11.34
N LEU A 48 -8.75 10.22 -12.53
CA LEU A 48 -8.68 8.76 -12.75
C LEU A 48 -7.25 8.23 -12.58
N ILE A 49 -6.26 8.93 -13.12
CA ILE A 49 -4.84 8.59 -12.95
C ILE A 49 -4.48 8.57 -11.46
N ARG A 50 -4.89 9.61 -10.71
CA ARG A 50 -4.62 9.68 -9.27
C ARG A 50 -5.29 8.55 -8.50
N GLN A 51 -6.53 8.21 -8.82
CA GLN A 51 -7.24 7.09 -8.18
C GLN A 51 -6.59 5.75 -8.47
N ASN A 52 -6.18 5.51 -9.72
CA ASN A 52 -5.46 4.30 -10.10
C ASN A 52 -4.09 4.22 -9.39
N ALA A 53 -3.35 5.32 -9.32
CA ALA A 53 -2.07 5.36 -8.62
C ALA A 53 -2.23 5.04 -7.12
N LEU A 54 -3.24 5.58 -6.45
CA LEU A 54 -3.53 5.25 -5.05
C LEU A 54 -3.87 3.77 -4.87
N ARG A 55 -4.67 3.19 -5.78
CA ARG A 55 -4.99 1.76 -5.75
C ARG A 55 -3.74 0.90 -5.94
N MET A 56 -2.91 1.24 -6.93
CA MET A 56 -1.66 0.52 -7.21
C MET A 56 -0.67 0.58 -6.03
N ILE A 57 -0.62 1.68 -5.29
CA ILE A 57 0.21 1.78 -4.08
C ILE A 57 -0.32 0.86 -2.98
N GLU A 58 -1.65 0.81 -2.79
CA GLU A 58 -2.26 -0.09 -1.80
C GLU A 58 -2.07 -1.56 -2.19
N ASP A 59 -2.30 -1.89 -3.45
CA ASP A 59 -2.09 -3.24 -3.99
C ASP A 59 -0.61 -3.64 -3.89
N GLY A 60 0.31 -2.74 -4.25
CA GLY A 60 1.75 -2.97 -4.13
C GLY A 60 2.19 -3.19 -2.68
N ARG A 61 1.63 -2.46 -1.72
CA ARG A 61 1.87 -2.69 -0.29
C ARG A 61 1.38 -4.07 0.14
N ARG A 62 0.19 -4.49 -0.32
CA ARG A 62 -0.37 -5.82 -0.03
C ARG A 62 0.52 -6.92 -0.63
N ILE A 63 0.90 -6.80 -1.90
CA ILE A 63 1.79 -7.75 -2.58
C ILE A 63 3.11 -7.86 -1.82
N PHE A 64 3.79 -6.75 -1.55
CA PHE A 64 5.07 -6.79 -0.82
C PHE A 64 4.97 -7.42 0.59
N ARG A 65 3.83 -7.27 1.28
CA ARG A 65 3.67 -7.78 2.65
C ARG A 65 3.23 -9.23 2.73
N PHE A 66 2.49 -9.73 1.74
CA PHE A 66 1.78 -11.00 1.84
C PHE A 66 2.03 -11.95 0.67
N ASP A 67 2.53 -11.45 -0.45
CA ASP A 67 2.91 -12.31 -1.57
C ASP A 67 4.25 -12.98 -1.24
N THR A 68 4.32 -14.27 -1.53
CA THR A 68 5.52 -15.09 -1.34
C THR A 68 6.35 -15.18 -2.61
N PHE A 69 5.92 -14.54 -3.70
CA PHE A 69 6.64 -14.47 -4.98
C PHE A 69 7.01 -15.84 -5.57
N GLY A 70 6.25 -16.89 -5.22
CA GLY A 70 6.50 -18.27 -5.65
C GLY A 70 7.53 -19.02 -4.80
N ASP A 71 8.09 -18.40 -3.77
CA ASP A 71 9.07 -19.04 -2.87
C ASP A 71 8.44 -20.20 -2.09
N GLU A 72 7.13 -20.19 -1.86
CA GLU A 72 6.41 -21.28 -1.18
C GLU A 72 6.55 -22.62 -1.87
N ALA A 73 6.54 -22.67 -3.21
CA ALA A 73 6.74 -23.93 -3.94
C ALA A 73 8.18 -24.44 -3.79
N PHE A 74 9.16 -23.54 -3.68
CA PHE A 74 10.53 -23.93 -3.43
C PHE A 74 10.73 -24.43 -1.99
N TRP A 75 10.26 -23.68 -0.98
CA TRP A 75 10.44 -24.03 0.43
C TRP A 75 9.51 -25.17 0.89
N GLY A 76 8.31 -25.25 0.34
CA GLY A 76 7.30 -26.26 0.61
C GLY A 76 7.49 -27.53 -0.23
N ASP A 77 7.47 -27.43 -1.55
CA ASP A 77 7.39 -28.63 -2.40
C ASP A 77 8.78 -29.21 -2.67
N THR A 78 9.77 -28.33 -2.91
CA THR A 78 11.14 -28.75 -3.28
C THR A 78 11.97 -29.10 -2.06
N LEU A 79 12.08 -28.18 -1.09
CA LEU A 79 12.89 -28.38 0.12
C LEU A 79 12.13 -29.06 1.25
N LYS A 80 10.78 -29.06 1.21
CA LYS A 80 9.94 -29.72 2.22
C LYS A 80 10.27 -29.29 3.65
N LEU A 81 10.52 -28.00 3.86
CA LEU A 81 10.86 -27.47 5.17
C LEU A 81 9.80 -27.78 6.22
N HIS A 82 8.52 -27.85 5.84
CA HIS A 82 7.43 -28.24 6.72
C HIS A 82 7.67 -29.63 7.36
N GLN A 83 8.22 -30.58 6.62
CA GLN A 83 8.54 -31.91 7.14
C GLN A 83 9.69 -31.87 8.14
N ALA A 84 10.70 -31.03 7.90
CA ALA A 84 11.81 -30.87 8.85
C ALA A 84 11.37 -30.17 10.15
N VAL A 85 10.38 -29.27 10.07
CA VAL A 85 9.79 -28.61 11.24
C VAL A 85 8.95 -29.58 12.07
N GLU A 86 8.12 -30.41 11.42
CA GLU A 86 7.34 -31.45 12.09
C GLU A 86 8.21 -32.49 12.79
N GLY A 87 9.25 -32.97 12.11
CA GLY A 87 10.07 -34.08 12.60
C GLY A 87 9.40 -35.44 12.47
N GLU A 88 10.20 -36.50 12.60
CA GLU A 88 9.80 -37.89 12.35
C GLU A 88 8.66 -38.37 13.25
N ASN A 89 8.60 -37.85 14.49
CA ASN A 89 7.55 -38.19 15.46
C ASN A 89 6.16 -37.65 15.08
N HIS A 90 6.11 -36.68 14.15
CA HIS A 90 4.87 -36.05 13.68
C HIS A 90 4.62 -36.28 12.18
N GLY A 91 5.29 -37.26 11.57
CA GLY A 91 5.12 -37.59 10.14
C GLY A 91 6.04 -36.84 9.18
N GLY A 92 6.93 -36.01 9.73
CA GLY A 92 7.97 -35.28 9.00
C GLY A 92 9.30 -36.05 8.88
N VAL A 93 10.41 -35.30 8.77
CA VAL A 93 11.76 -35.86 8.62
C VAL A 93 12.72 -35.27 9.65
N GLY A 94 13.62 -36.10 10.20
CA GLY A 94 14.61 -35.66 11.18
C GLY A 94 14.03 -35.37 12.56
N PRO A 95 14.78 -34.69 13.46
CA PRO A 95 14.40 -34.54 14.86
C PRO A 95 13.25 -33.55 15.11
N GLY A 96 12.81 -32.80 14.10
CA GLY A 96 11.84 -31.72 14.27
C GLY A 96 12.47 -30.43 14.82
N LEU A 97 11.73 -29.33 14.72
CA LEU A 97 12.14 -28.05 15.28
C LEU A 97 11.46 -27.84 16.65
N THR A 98 12.21 -27.88 17.74
CA THR A 98 11.67 -27.63 19.08
C THR A 98 11.51 -26.13 19.37
N PRO A 99 10.66 -25.73 20.33
CA PRO A 99 10.56 -24.34 20.76
C PRO A 99 11.91 -23.75 21.22
N THR A 100 12.72 -24.53 21.94
CA THR A 100 14.07 -24.12 22.35
C THR A 100 14.95 -23.81 21.14
N MET A 101 14.96 -24.69 20.12
CA MET A 101 15.73 -24.48 18.89
C MET A 101 15.22 -23.27 18.11
N ALA A 102 13.90 -23.12 17.99
CA ALA A 102 13.26 -22.01 17.30
C ALA A 102 13.65 -20.67 17.95
N LEU A 103 13.57 -20.58 19.29
CA LEU A 103 13.95 -19.39 20.03
C LEU A 103 15.45 -19.08 19.89
N ALA A 104 16.30 -20.10 19.92
CA ALA A 104 17.74 -19.96 19.70
C ALA A 104 18.07 -19.45 18.29
N ALA A 105 17.28 -19.83 17.28
CA ALA A 105 17.36 -19.32 15.92
C ALA A 105 16.82 -17.88 15.77
N GLY A 106 16.25 -17.29 16.83
CA GLY A 106 15.73 -15.94 16.85
C GLY A 106 14.23 -15.83 16.52
N LEU A 107 13.52 -16.96 16.43
CA LEU A 107 12.06 -16.95 16.27
C LEU A 107 11.41 -16.44 17.55
N LYS A 108 10.44 -15.53 17.40
CA LYS A 108 9.75 -14.89 18.52
C LYS A 108 8.36 -15.47 18.67
N VAL A 109 7.96 -15.69 19.91
CA VAL A 109 6.60 -16.11 20.27
C VAL A 109 5.83 -14.89 20.76
N ASP A 110 4.66 -14.65 20.19
CA ASP A 110 3.66 -13.69 20.64
C ASP A 110 2.93 -14.25 21.88
N ALA A 111 3.26 -13.73 23.06
CA ALA A 111 2.68 -14.16 24.31
C ALA A 111 1.19 -13.78 24.44
N ASP A 112 0.72 -12.76 23.72
CA ASP A 112 -0.66 -12.31 23.77
C ASP A 112 -1.59 -13.21 22.95
N ALA A 113 -1.05 -13.86 21.90
CA ALA A 113 -1.75 -14.90 21.14
C ALA A 113 -1.93 -16.21 21.93
N LEU A 114 -1.17 -16.43 23.01
CA LEU A 114 -1.23 -17.67 23.78
C LEU A 114 -2.45 -17.73 24.72
N PRO A 115 -3.19 -18.86 24.74
CA PRO A 115 -4.20 -19.15 25.75
C PRO A 115 -3.67 -19.02 27.18
N GLY A 116 -4.54 -18.58 28.11
CA GLY A 116 -4.16 -18.31 29.49
C GLY A 116 -3.56 -19.52 30.22
N ASN A 117 -4.03 -20.74 29.93
CA ASN A 117 -3.50 -21.99 30.46
C ASN A 117 -2.08 -22.27 29.96
N VAL A 118 -1.79 -22.06 28.68
CA VAL A 118 -0.43 -22.23 28.11
C VAL A 118 0.52 -21.22 28.73
N ARG A 119 0.10 -19.96 28.88
CA ARG A 119 0.88 -18.91 29.53
C ARG A 119 1.20 -19.23 31.00
N ALA A 120 0.24 -19.78 31.73
CA ALA A 120 0.45 -20.25 33.10
C ALA A 120 1.44 -21.43 33.11
N GLY A 121 1.26 -22.40 32.23
CA GLY A 121 2.16 -23.55 32.11
C GLY A 121 3.60 -23.15 31.80
N LEU A 122 3.81 -22.19 30.90
CA LEU A 122 5.13 -21.63 30.59
C LEU A 122 5.78 -20.98 31.84
N LYS A 123 5.00 -20.22 32.62
CA LYS A 123 5.50 -19.61 33.88
C LYS A 123 5.85 -20.64 34.95
N HIS A 124 5.15 -21.76 34.98
CA HIS A 124 5.37 -22.84 35.93
C HIS A 124 6.35 -23.91 35.42
N GLY A 125 6.90 -23.77 34.21
CA GLY A 125 7.82 -24.73 33.61
C GLY A 125 7.17 -26.08 33.28
N SER A 126 5.85 -26.13 33.13
CA SER A 126 5.10 -27.37 32.86
C SER A 126 4.85 -27.61 31.37
N VAL A 127 5.31 -26.72 30.49
CA VAL A 127 5.27 -26.88 29.03
C VAL A 127 6.63 -27.39 28.58
N ASN A 128 6.63 -28.46 27.78
CA ASN A 128 7.87 -29.05 27.27
C ASN A 128 8.40 -28.27 26.06
N LEU A 129 9.45 -27.49 26.24
CA LEU A 129 10.04 -26.68 25.16
C LEU A 129 11.04 -27.46 24.29
N ASP A 130 11.31 -28.71 24.62
CA ASP A 130 12.20 -29.59 23.87
C ASP A 130 11.43 -30.62 23.03
N ASP A 131 10.10 -30.48 22.95
CA ASP A 131 9.22 -31.28 22.10
C ASP A 131 8.83 -30.53 20.81
N PRO A 132 9.09 -31.07 19.60
CA PRO A 132 8.64 -30.49 18.33
C PRO A 132 7.12 -30.30 18.25
N GLY A 133 6.33 -31.17 18.89
CA GLY A 133 4.88 -31.05 18.96
C GLY A 133 4.43 -29.70 19.54
N THR A 134 5.17 -29.18 20.53
CA THR A 134 4.90 -27.87 21.11
C THR A 134 5.14 -26.74 20.09
N THR A 135 6.09 -26.87 19.16
CA THR A 135 6.24 -25.89 18.06
C THR A 135 5.04 -25.91 17.12
N LEU A 136 4.53 -27.10 16.79
CA LEU A 136 3.35 -27.25 15.93
C LEU A 136 2.12 -26.61 16.58
N GLU A 137 1.90 -26.81 17.87
CA GLU A 137 0.84 -26.16 18.63
C GLU A 137 0.97 -24.62 18.59
N LEU A 138 2.17 -24.08 18.80
CA LEU A 138 2.41 -22.64 18.72
C LEU A 138 2.11 -22.06 17.33
N LEU A 139 2.42 -22.80 16.26
CA LEU A 139 2.09 -22.43 14.88
C LEU A 139 0.58 -22.49 14.63
N GLN A 140 -0.13 -23.51 15.12
CA GLN A 140 -1.60 -23.59 15.03
C GLN A 140 -2.28 -22.43 15.76
N LEU A 141 -1.74 -22.02 16.92
CA LEU A 141 -2.20 -20.86 17.67
C LEU A 141 -1.86 -19.51 17.01
N LYS A 142 -1.12 -19.52 15.89
CA LYS A 142 -0.58 -18.31 15.23
C LYS A 142 0.21 -17.43 16.20
N ALA A 143 0.88 -18.09 17.16
CA ALA A 143 1.63 -17.42 18.22
C ALA A 143 3.10 -17.22 17.85
N VAL A 144 3.54 -17.54 16.63
CA VAL A 144 4.92 -17.30 16.18
C VAL A 144 4.95 -16.10 15.26
N VAL A 145 5.76 -15.10 15.61
CA VAL A 145 5.80 -13.83 14.90
C VAL A 145 6.43 -14.02 13.52
N GLY A 146 5.67 -13.68 12.47
CA GLY A 146 6.15 -13.72 11.09
C GLY A 146 6.18 -15.11 10.45
N LEU A 147 5.62 -16.13 11.11
CA LEU A 147 5.45 -17.46 10.55
C LEU A 147 3.98 -17.87 10.61
N THR A 148 3.52 -18.50 9.52
CA THR A 148 2.18 -19.09 9.43
C THR A 148 2.35 -20.55 9.04
N GLY A 149 1.87 -21.46 9.88
CA GLY A 149 1.74 -22.87 9.53
C GLY A 149 0.40 -23.14 8.85
N PHE A 150 0.41 -23.95 7.80
CA PHE A 150 -0.81 -24.46 7.18
C PHE A 150 -1.00 -25.90 7.61
N PHE A 151 -2.22 -26.26 7.99
CA PHE A 151 -2.52 -27.57 8.56
C PHE A 151 -3.68 -28.22 7.81
N ASN A 152 -3.58 -29.53 7.59
CA ASN A 152 -4.68 -30.32 7.06
C ASN A 152 -5.68 -30.70 8.17
N PRO A 153 -6.84 -31.32 7.85
CA PRO A 153 -7.81 -31.75 8.85
C PRO A 153 -7.27 -32.76 9.88
N ASP A 154 -6.21 -33.50 9.54
CA ASP A 154 -5.56 -34.46 10.42
C ASP A 154 -4.59 -33.80 11.42
N GLY A 155 -4.35 -32.49 11.29
CA GLY A 155 -3.48 -31.72 12.17
C GLY A 155 -1.99 -31.69 11.77
N ASN A 156 -1.66 -32.20 10.58
CA ASN A 156 -0.31 -32.20 10.03
C ASN A 156 -0.03 -30.93 9.23
N LEU A 157 1.21 -30.44 9.28
CA LEU A 157 1.73 -29.30 8.55
C LEU A 157 1.81 -29.64 7.05
N VAL A 158 1.22 -28.81 6.21
CA VAL A 158 1.18 -28.99 4.75
C VAL A 158 1.72 -27.77 4.00
N GLU A 159 2.06 -27.95 2.73
CA GLU A 159 2.35 -26.84 1.83
C GLU A 159 1.09 -26.01 1.54
N TYR A 160 1.26 -24.70 1.31
CA TYR A 160 0.15 -23.76 1.13
C TYR A 160 -0.83 -24.21 0.04
N LEU A 161 -0.31 -24.66 -1.11
CA LEU A 161 -1.14 -25.08 -2.25
C LEU A 161 -2.06 -26.27 -1.92
N LYS A 162 -1.64 -27.18 -1.03
CA LYS A 162 -2.46 -28.30 -0.55
C LYS A 162 -3.42 -27.92 0.57
N SER A 163 -3.22 -26.76 1.19
CA SER A 163 -4.13 -26.24 2.22
C SER A 163 -5.31 -25.46 1.66
N LEU A 164 -5.26 -25.09 0.37
CA LEU A 164 -6.36 -24.40 -0.27
C LEU A 164 -7.51 -25.39 -0.51
N PRO A 165 -8.77 -25.03 -0.17
CA PRO A 165 -9.92 -25.85 -0.50
C PRO A 165 -9.93 -26.05 -2.02
N SER A 166 -10.20 -27.28 -2.46
CA SER A 166 -10.42 -27.52 -3.89
C SER A 166 -11.59 -26.66 -4.36
N GLU A 167 -11.59 -26.23 -5.62
CA GLU A 167 -12.68 -25.43 -6.21
C GLU A 167 -14.08 -26.05 -5.97
N GLU A 168 -14.13 -27.37 -5.74
CA GLU A 168 -15.33 -28.13 -5.42
C GLU A 168 -15.85 -27.90 -3.98
N GLU A 169 -14.97 -27.71 -2.99
CA GLU A 169 -15.34 -27.36 -1.61
C GLU A 169 -15.67 -25.88 -1.43
N ALA A 170 -15.05 -24.98 -2.22
CA ALA A 170 -15.29 -23.54 -2.12
C ALA A 170 -16.68 -23.08 -2.65
N SER A 171 -17.40 -23.98 -3.34
CA SER A 171 -18.70 -23.69 -3.95
C SER A 171 -19.90 -24.33 -3.22
N SER A 172 -19.69 -25.00 -2.09
CA SER A 172 -20.74 -25.62 -1.26
C SER A 172 -21.00 -24.83 0.03
#